data_AF-A0A7S3SXJ2-F1
#
_entry.id   AF-A0A7S3SXJ2-F1
#
_cell.length_a   1.000
_cell.length_b   1.000
_cell.length_c   1.000
_cell.angle_alpha   90.00
_cell.angle_beta   90.00
_cell.angle_gamma   90.00
#
_symmetry.space_group_name_H-M   'P 1'
#
loop_
_entity.id
_entity.type
_entity.pdbx_description
1 polymer ?
#
loop_
_entity_poly.entity_id
_entity_poly.type
_entity_poly.pdbx_seq_one_letter_code
_entity_poly.pdbx_strand_id
1 'polypeptide(L)'
;PGRSSAEPPPLSRRALLPLPLLPLLLPAAAPAADTFEYVENGEAKQLTEIQARDALTKKVEAATAAGKGLDLERRGQFNEKALFSEDFYFKYGLRPSASEALASPYVPPQGELPFSPVQRRYNGYTKYASRITTGIEAYSGALREAVAGGRWAEVATLLDKGSKGKGSNEKGEGSGQPPSELRSMCRALGLFGNTALQSENDSGTTAANLLARHLVNELYFSMDDLASAAQGGDKAAAKEAWSRGRDYLNSYLRIVNYPIISRVGDKFSVVEGSL
;
A
#
# COMPACT_ATOMS: atom_id res chain seq x y z
N PRO A 1 -29.72 -46.14 -54.50
CA PRO A 1 -31.12 -45.99 -54.00
C PRO A 1 -31.49 -44.50 -53.91
N GLY A 2 -32.22 -44.03 -54.93
CA GLY A 2 -32.56 -42.63 -55.17
C GLY A 2 -33.74 -42.11 -54.34
N ARG A 3 -33.85 -40.78 -54.32
CA ARG A 3 -34.81 -39.93 -53.60
C ARG A 3 -36.28 -40.14 -54.04
N SER A 4 -37.23 -39.87 -53.14
CA SER A 4 -38.50 -39.24 -53.51
C SER A 4 -39.03 -38.36 -52.39
N SER A 5 -39.29 -37.11 -52.77
CA SER A 5 -39.93 -36.00 -52.07
C SER A 5 -41.44 -36.21 -51.93
N ALA A 6 -42.05 -35.64 -50.88
CA ALA A 6 -43.48 -35.42 -50.80
C ALA A 6 -43.77 -33.92 -50.64
N GLU A 7 -44.57 -33.37 -51.55
CA GLU A 7 -45.09 -31.99 -51.55
C GLU A 7 -46.26 -31.81 -50.57
N PRO A 8 -46.43 -30.63 -49.95
CA PRO A 8 -47.67 -30.22 -49.32
C PRO A 8 -48.60 -29.38 -50.26
N PRO A 9 -49.93 -29.42 -50.04
CA PRO A 9 -50.96 -28.82 -50.93
C PRO A 9 -51.20 -27.31 -50.70
N PRO A 10 -52.03 -26.62 -51.53
CA PRO A 10 -51.85 -25.22 -51.88
C PRO A 10 -52.57 -24.19 -50.99
N LEU A 11 -52.07 -22.96 -51.06
CA LEU A 11 -52.51 -21.76 -50.34
C LEU A 11 -53.86 -21.21 -50.85
N SER A 12 -54.76 -20.87 -49.93
CA SER A 12 -55.94 -20.03 -50.19
C SER A 12 -55.65 -18.56 -49.90
N ARG A 13 -56.03 -17.66 -50.83
CA ARG A 13 -55.90 -16.20 -50.74
C ARG A 13 -57.25 -15.55 -50.39
N ARG A 14 -57.18 -14.56 -49.47
CA ARG A 14 -58.00 -13.32 -49.25
C ARG A 14 -58.30 -13.19 -47.74
N ALA A 15 -58.12 -12.06 -47.06
CA ALA A 15 -58.23 -10.66 -47.49
C ALA A 15 -57.29 -9.71 -46.69
N LEU A 16 -57.12 -8.51 -47.26
CA LEU A 16 -56.32 -7.36 -46.81
C LEU A 16 -56.90 -6.63 -45.58
N LEU A 17 -56.00 -6.11 -44.74
CA LEU A 17 -55.95 -4.75 -44.09
C LEU A 17 -55.33 -4.84 -42.67
N PRO A 18 -54.72 -3.76 -42.12
CA PRO A 18 -53.75 -2.80 -42.66
C PRO A 18 -52.40 -2.85 -41.89
N LEU A 19 -51.34 -2.30 -42.47
CA LEU A 19 -50.03 -2.09 -41.79
C LEU A 19 -50.19 -1.23 -40.53
N PRO A 20 -49.57 -1.59 -39.39
CA PRO A 20 -49.01 -0.62 -38.47
C PRO A 20 -47.53 -0.42 -38.79
N LEU A 21 -47.11 0.85 -38.76
CA LEU A 21 -45.75 1.32 -38.95
C LEU A 21 -44.71 0.49 -38.17
N LEU A 22 -43.65 0.06 -38.87
CA LEU A 22 -42.36 -0.26 -38.26
C LEU A 22 -41.77 1.04 -37.65
N PRO A 23 -41.57 1.15 -36.33
CA PRO A 23 -40.50 2.00 -35.86
C PRO A 23 -39.19 1.30 -36.22
N LEU A 24 -38.34 2.03 -36.95
CA LEU A 24 -36.92 1.70 -37.10
C LEU A 24 -36.35 1.38 -35.71
N LEU A 25 -36.07 0.09 -35.47
CA LEU A 25 -35.17 -0.32 -34.40
C LEU A 25 -33.81 0.29 -34.71
N LEU A 26 -33.53 1.41 -34.08
CA LEU A 26 -32.18 1.90 -33.87
C LEU A 26 -31.33 0.73 -33.34
N PRO A 27 -30.09 0.56 -33.82
CA PRO A 27 -29.23 -0.48 -33.30
C PRO A 27 -29.13 -0.29 -31.78
N ALA A 28 -29.38 -1.39 -31.06
CA ALA A 28 -29.24 -1.46 -29.62
C ALA A 28 -27.92 -0.80 -29.20
N ALA A 29 -28.02 0.03 -28.17
CA ALA A 29 -26.90 0.73 -27.56
C ALA A 29 -25.66 -0.17 -27.45
N ALA A 30 -24.51 0.43 -27.73
CA ALA A 30 -23.19 -0.16 -27.53
C ALA A 30 -23.10 -0.89 -26.17
N PRO A 31 -22.31 -1.97 -26.06
CA PRO A 31 -22.16 -2.69 -24.79
C PRO A 31 -21.71 -1.69 -23.72
N ALA A 32 -22.35 -1.75 -22.56
CA ALA A 32 -21.95 -0.99 -21.38
C ALA A 32 -20.44 -1.20 -21.20
N ALA A 33 -19.65 -0.13 -21.36
CA ALA A 33 -18.22 -0.19 -21.09
C ALA A 33 -18.05 -0.63 -19.64
N ASP A 34 -17.15 -1.59 -19.37
CA ASP A 34 -16.81 -1.98 -18.01
C ASP A 34 -16.40 -0.73 -17.23
N THR A 35 -17.25 -0.32 -16.28
CA THR A 35 -16.99 0.80 -15.40
C THR A 35 -16.36 0.29 -14.12
N PHE A 36 -15.38 1.04 -13.64
CA PHE A 36 -14.63 0.77 -12.42
C PHE A 36 -14.95 1.84 -11.38
N GLU A 37 -14.99 1.43 -10.11
CA GLU A 37 -15.11 2.37 -9.01
C GLU A 37 -13.79 3.14 -8.84
N TYR A 38 -13.87 4.46 -9.02
CA TYR A 38 -12.80 5.40 -8.81
C TYR A 38 -13.19 6.38 -7.70
N VAL A 39 -12.37 6.49 -6.65
CA VAL A 39 -12.65 7.43 -5.55
C VAL A 39 -11.95 8.76 -5.81
N GLU A 40 -12.74 9.81 -6.04
CA GLU A 40 -12.28 11.19 -6.16
C GLU A 40 -12.87 12.01 -5.01
N ASN A 41 -12.02 12.67 -4.21
CA ASN A 41 -12.46 13.51 -3.08
C ASN A 41 -13.38 12.80 -2.07
N GLY A 42 -13.24 11.47 -1.92
CA GLY A 42 -14.06 10.67 -1.02
C GLY A 42 -15.39 10.18 -1.62
N GLU A 43 -15.70 10.54 -2.86
CA GLU A 43 -16.88 10.06 -3.58
C GLU A 43 -16.49 8.96 -4.58
N ALA A 44 -17.19 7.82 -4.52
CA ALA A 44 -17.04 6.75 -5.50
C ALA A 44 -17.74 7.15 -6.81
N LYS A 45 -16.97 7.23 -7.89
CA LYS A 45 -17.44 7.47 -9.26
C LYS A 45 -17.28 6.20 -10.09
N GLN A 46 -18.26 5.90 -10.93
CA GLN A 46 -18.17 4.86 -11.94
C GLN A 46 -17.50 5.46 -13.19
N LEU A 47 -16.26 5.09 -13.47
CA LEU A 47 -15.50 5.59 -14.63
C LEU A 47 -15.15 4.44 -15.56
N THR A 48 -15.11 4.68 -16.87
CA THR A 48 -14.50 3.71 -17.80
C THR A 48 -13.01 3.59 -17.53
N GLU A 49 -12.37 2.50 -17.96
CA GLU A 49 -10.92 2.31 -17.78
C GLU A 49 -10.10 3.51 -18.28
N ILE A 50 -10.46 4.06 -19.45
CA ILE A 50 -9.78 5.21 -20.05
C ILE A 50 -9.95 6.46 -19.17
N GLN A 51 -11.17 6.71 -18.68
CA GLN A 51 -11.44 7.86 -17.81
C GLN A 51 -10.74 7.75 -16.45
N ALA A 52 -10.69 6.54 -15.87
CA ALA A 52 -9.98 6.30 -14.62
C ALA A 52 -8.47 6.50 -14.79
N ARG A 53 -7.90 6.07 -15.92
CA ARG A 53 -6.49 6.28 -16.26
C ARG A 53 -6.18 7.76 -16.47
N ASP A 54 -7.01 8.49 -17.23
CA ASP A 54 -6.83 9.93 -17.44
C ASP A 54 -6.93 10.73 -16.13
N ALA A 55 -7.88 10.38 -15.26
CA ALA A 55 -8.01 10.99 -13.95
C ALA A 55 -6.80 10.71 -13.06
N LEU A 56 -6.29 9.47 -13.07
CA LEU A 56 -5.06 9.11 -12.35
C LEU A 56 -3.85 9.88 -12.89
N THR A 57 -3.67 9.95 -14.21
CA THR A 57 -2.58 10.70 -14.86
C THR A 57 -2.59 12.17 -14.43
N LYS A 58 -3.74 12.85 -14.54
CA LYS A 58 -3.87 14.26 -14.10
C LYS A 58 -3.55 14.42 -12.61
N LYS A 59 -3.98 13.47 -11.77
CA LYS A 59 -3.70 13.49 -10.33
C LYS A 59 -2.20 13.29 -10.05
N VAL A 60 -1.53 12.41 -10.79
CA VAL A 60 -0.08 12.18 -10.69
C VAL A 60 0.70 13.39 -11.18
N GLU A 61 0.28 14.02 -12.28
CA GLU A 61 0.90 15.26 -12.80
C GLU A 61 0.76 16.40 -11.79
N ALA A 62 -0.45 16.63 -11.26
CA ALA A 62 -0.68 17.63 -10.23
C ALA A 62 0.11 17.35 -8.95
N ALA A 63 0.16 16.09 -8.52
CA ALA A 63 0.97 15.68 -7.37
C ALA A 63 2.46 15.91 -7.65
N THR A 64 2.94 15.59 -8.85
CA THR A 64 4.35 15.79 -9.25
C THR A 64 4.70 17.27 -9.26
N ALA A 65 3.84 18.13 -9.80
CA ALA A 65 3.99 19.58 -9.76
C ALA A 65 4.02 20.13 -8.31
N ALA A 66 3.33 19.46 -7.38
CA ALA A 66 3.35 19.79 -5.95
C ALA A 66 4.50 19.11 -5.17
N GLY A 67 5.43 18.41 -5.82
CA GLY A 67 6.52 17.66 -5.17
C GLY A 67 6.06 16.40 -4.42
N LYS A 68 4.83 15.94 -4.64
CA LYS A 68 4.17 14.78 -4.01
C LYS A 68 3.88 13.62 -4.98
N GLY A 69 4.33 13.75 -6.23
CA GLY A 69 4.17 12.74 -7.28
C GLY A 69 5.42 11.88 -7.42
N LEU A 70 5.89 11.68 -8.65
CA LEU A 70 7.02 10.80 -8.93
C LEU A 70 8.31 11.30 -8.27
N ASP A 71 8.98 10.43 -7.52
CA ASP A 71 10.26 10.68 -6.87
C ASP A 71 11.29 9.64 -7.35
N LEU A 72 11.80 9.86 -8.56
CA LEU A 72 12.75 8.95 -9.22
C LEU A 72 14.08 8.85 -8.46
N GLU A 73 14.49 9.91 -7.78
CA GLU A 73 15.74 9.92 -7.01
C GLU A 73 15.65 9.00 -5.80
N ARG A 74 14.58 9.12 -5.02
CA ARG A 74 14.40 8.36 -3.77
C ARG A 74 13.86 6.96 -4.00
N ARG A 75 12.96 6.79 -4.96
CA ARG A 75 12.24 5.52 -5.19
C ARG A 75 12.74 4.74 -6.40
N GLY A 76 13.36 5.41 -7.37
CA GLY A 76 13.72 4.78 -8.64
C GLY A 76 12.54 4.72 -9.62
N GLN A 77 12.81 4.27 -10.84
CA GLN A 77 11.81 4.27 -11.92
C GLN A 77 10.70 3.25 -11.69
N PHE A 78 11.01 2.14 -11.01
CA PHE A 78 10.11 1.02 -10.74
C PHE A 78 10.00 0.74 -9.24
N ASN A 79 10.19 1.76 -8.40
CA ASN A 79 10.17 1.65 -6.94
C ASN A 79 11.24 0.66 -6.40
N GLU A 80 12.33 0.44 -7.14
CA GLU A 80 13.36 -0.55 -6.85
C GLU A 80 14.23 -0.20 -5.62
N LYS A 81 14.21 1.07 -5.19
CA LYS A 81 14.91 1.52 -3.98
C LYS A 81 14.07 1.33 -2.71
N ALA A 82 12.78 1.03 -2.85
CA ALA A 82 11.89 0.82 -1.73
C ALA A 82 12.12 -0.56 -1.07
N LEU A 83 11.83 -0.65 0.23
CA LEU A 83 11.92 -1.91 0.96
C LEU A 83 10.87 -2.92 0.47
N PHE A 84 9.68 -2.41 0.11
CA PHE A 84 8.62 -3.15 -0.54
C PHE A 84 8.31 -2.49 -1.88
N SER A 85 8.68 -3.13 -2.99
CA SER A 85 8.51 -2.60 -4.35
C SER A 85 7.04 -2.40 -4.72
N GLU A 86 6.17 -3.34 -4.36
CA GLU A 86 4.73 -3.21 -4.53
C GLU A 86 4.09 -2.46 -3.35
N ASP A 87 3.97 -1.14 -3.48
CA ASP A 87 3.29 -0.27 -2.52
C ASP A 87 2.30 0.68 -3.20
N PHE A 88 1.72 1.59 -2.41
CA PHE A 88 0.75 2.57 -2.91
C PHE A 88 1.31 3.48 -4.01
N TYR A 89 2.55 3.91 -3.86
CA TYR A 89 3.25 4.72 -4.87
C TYR A 89 3.44 3.93 -6.16
N PHE A 90 3.87 2.67 -6.09
CA PHE A 90 4.04 1.85 -7.28
C PHE A 90 2.73 1.65 -8.06
N LYS A 91 1.61 1.44 -7.35
CA LYS A 91 0.32 1.20 -7.99
C LYS A 91 -0.35 2.48 -8.52
N TYR A 92 -0.24 3.59 -7.79
CA TYR A 92 -1.02 4.80 -8.08
C TYR A 92 -0.18 6.02 -8.49
N GLY A 93 1.15 5.96 -8.39
CA GLY A 93 2.05 7.10 -8.66
C GLY A 93 1.92 8.24 -7.65
N LEU A 94 1.30 7.99 -6.49
CA LEU A 94 1.01 9.00 -5.47
C LEU A 94 1.87 8.77 -4.22
N ARG A 95 2.39 9.85 -3.64
CA ARG A 95 3.14 9.83 -2.39
C ARG A 95 2.41 10.60 -1.30
N PRO A 96 1.32 10.05 -0.72
CA PRO A 96 0.60 10.74 0.34
C PRO A 96 1.48 10.91 1.58
N SER A 97 1.35 12.06 2.24
CA SER A 97 1.91 12.31 3.56
C SER A 97 1.28 11.38 4.60
N ALA A 98 1.87 11.33 5.80
CA ALA A 98 1.34 10.57 6.92
C ALA A 98 -0.13 10.92 7.24
N SER A 99 -0.47 12.21 7.27
CA SER A 99 -1.84 12.66 7.54
C SER A 99 -2.80 12.39 6.37
N GLU A 100 -2.35 12.60 5.14
CA GLU A 100 -3.12 12.30 3.92
C GLU A 100 -3.42 10.80 3.81
N ALA A 101 -2.47 9.95 4.19
CA ALA A 101 -2.67 8.50 4.25
C ALA A 101 -3.77 8.12 5.25
N LEU A 102 -3.85 8.78 6.41
CA LEU A 102 -4.92 8.51 7.39
C LEU A 102 -6.29 9.03 6.96
N ALA A 103 -6.34 10.09 6.15
CA ALA A 103 -7.56 10.62 5.56
C ALA A 103 -7.99 9.85 4.30
N SER A 104 -7.19 8.87 3.86
CA SER A 104 -7.42 8.14 2.62
C SER A 104 -8.65 7.23 2.73
N PRO A 105 -9.48 7.12 1.68
CA PRO A 105 -10.59 6.17 1.63
C PRO A 105 -10.13 4.70 1.67
N TYR A 106 -8.83 4.45 1.47
CA TYR A 106 -8.24 3.11 1.51
C TYR A 106 -7.85 2.64 2.92
N VAL A 107 -7.96 3.52 3.93
CA VAL A 107 -7.88 3.10 5.33
C VAL A 107 -9.13 2.29 5.64
N PRO A 108 -9.03 1.09 6.22
CA PRO A 108 -10.20 0.33 6.63
C PRO A 108 -11.11 1.25 7.45
N PRO A 109 -12.41 1.38 7.11
CA PRO A 109 -13.34 2.08 7.98
C PRO A 109 -13.13 1.57 9.39
N GLN A 110 -13.11 2.46 10.39
CA GLN A 110 -12.96 2.08 11.80
C GLN A 110 -14.12 1.19 12.32
N GLY A 111 -14.95 0.61 11.43
CA GLY A 111 -15.97 -0.42 11.68
C GLY A 111 -15.84 -1.72 10.85
N GLU A 112 -15.33 -1.68 9.61
CA GLU A 112 -15.32 -2.86 8.72
C GLU A 112 -13.90 -3.16 8.24
N LEU A 113 -13.28 -4.16 8.88
CA LEU A 113 -12.04 -4.75 8.39
C LEU A 113 -12.34 -5.61 7.15
N PRO A 114 -11.43 -5.69 6.17
CA PRO A 114 -11.44 -6.84 5.28
C PRO A 114 -11.43 -8.10 6.15
N PHE A 115 -12.39 -9.01 5.92
CA PHE A 115 -12.50 -10.24 6.68
C PHE A 115 -11.17 -10.99 6.55
N SER A 116 -10.42 -11.08 7.64
CA SER A 116 -9.18 -11.85 7.76
C SER A 116 -9.38 -12.76 8.96
N PRO A 117 -8.93 -14.03 8.92
CA PRO A 117 -9.22 -14.94 9.99
C PRO A 117 -8.46 -14.45 11.21
N VAL A 118 -9.10 -14.50 12.38
CA VAL A 118 -8.45 -14.14 13.65
C VAL A 118 -7.15 -14.94 13.82
N GLN A 119 -7.13 -16.20 13.37
CA GLN A 119 -5.93 -17.05 13.40
C GLN A 119 -4.77 -16.50 12.58
N ARG A 120 -5.02 -15.94 11.39
CA ARG A 120 -3.98 -15.35 10.54
C ARG A 120 -3.36 -14.13 11.22
N ARG A 121 -4.20 -13.28 11.80
CA ARG A 121 -3.78 -12.09 12.55
C ARG A 121 -2.98 -12.49 13.79
N TYR A 122 -3.44 -13.49 14.53
CA TYR A 122 -2.74 -14.07 15.68
C TYR A 122 -1.36 -14.61 15.29
N ASN A 123 -1.27 -15.46 14.25
CA ASN A 123 0.00 -16.01 13.78
C ASN A 123 0.99 -14.91 13.37
N GLY A 124 0.49 -13.87 12.68
CA GLY A 124 1.27 -12.69 12.33
C GLY A 124 1.76 -11.96 13.57
N TYR A 125 0.85 -11.69 14.52
CA TYR A 125 1.16 -11.02 15.77
C TYR A 125 2.25 -11.78 16.55
N THR A 126 2.07 -13.07 16.82
CA THR A 126 3.06 -13.90 17.53
C THR A 126 4.44 -13.89 16.84
N LYS A 127 4.49 -13.84 15.50
CA LYS A 127 5.74 -13.88 14.73
C LYS A 127 6.48 -12.55 14.64
N TYR A 128 5.76 -11.42 14.67
CA TYR A 128 6.32 -10.11 14.36
C TYR A 128 6.25 -9.11 15.52
N ALA A 129 5.33 -9.28 16.48
CA ALA A 129 5.07 -8.28 17.52
C ALA A 129 6.31 -7.93 18.35
N SER A 130 7.08 -8.91 18.81
CA SER A 130 8.30 -8.64 19.61
C SER A 130 9.28 -7.72 18.87
N ARG A 131 9.57 -7.99 17.59
CA ARG A 131 10.46 -7.13 16.78
C ARG A 131 9.88 -5.74 16.53
N ILE A 132 8.56 -5.66 16.36
CA ILE A 132 7.87 -4.38 16.19
C ILE A 132 7.98 -3.56 17.48
N THR A 133 7.64 -4.14 18.63
CA THR A 133 7.70 -3.48 19.93
C THR A 133 9.11 -3.00 20.25
N THR A 134 10.12 -3.87 20.13
CA THR A 134 11.52 -3.49 20.37
C THR A 134 12.00 -2.39 19.43
N GLY A 135 11.59 -2.41 18.16
CA GLY A 135 11.90 -1.35 17.22
C GLY A 135 11.21 -0.01 17.56
N ILE A 136 9.96 -0.05 18.02
CA ILE A 136 9.22 1.14 18.48
C ILE A 136 9.95 1.76 19.67
N GLU A 137 10.31 0.94 20.67
CA GLU A 137 11.04 1.37 21.86
C GLU A 137 12.40 2.00 21.50
N ALA A 138 13.16 1.37 20.60
CA ALA A 138 14.43 1.90 20.10
C ALA A 138 14.25 3.24 19.36
N TYR A 139 13.14 3.40 18.62
CA TYR A 139 12.84 4.61 17.86
C TYR A 139 12.46 5.78 18.78
N SER A 140 11.60 5.51 19.77
CA SER A 140 11.09 6.49 20.73
C SER A 140 12.09 6.85 21.82
N GLY A 141 12.99 5.93 22.15
CA GLY A 141 14.02 6.08 23.17
C GLY A 141 15.39 6.40 22.57
N ALA A 142 16.24 5.38 22.41
CA ALA A 142 17.66 5.54 22.08
C ALA A 142 17.92 6.41 20.84
N LEU A 143 17.16 6.22 19.74
CA LEU A 143 17.33 7.03 18.53
C LEU A 143 16.95 8.49 18.78
N ARG A 144 15.80 8.73 19.42
CA ARG A 144 15.33 10.08 19.75
C ARG A 144 16.37 10.81 20.60
N GLU A 145 16.87 10.17 21.64
CA GLU A 145 17.88 10.75 22.54
C GLU A 145 19.19 11.05 21.81
N ALA A 146 19.64 10.14 20.92
CA ALA A 146 20.85 10.34 20.13
C ALA A 146 20.71 11.54 19.20
N VAL A 147 19.56 11.70 18.52
CA VAL A 147 19.29 12.87 17.65
C VAL A 147 19.19 14.16 18.48
N ALA A 148 18.48 14.15 19.61
CA ALA A 148 18.36 15.29 20.50
C ALA A 148 19.74 15.77 21.00
N GLY A 149 20.58 14.82 21.40
CA GLY A 149 21.92 15.03 21.93
C GLY A 149 22.99 15.29 20.87
N GLY A 150 22.68 15.13 19.58
CA GLY A 150 23.68 15.25 18.51
C GLY A 150 24.73 14.14 18.52
N ARG A 151 24.39 12.95 19.02
CA ARG A 151 25.30 11.80 19.17
C ARG A 151 25.34 11.00 17.87
N TRP A 152 25.96 11.58 16.84
CA TRP A 152 25.88 11.06 15.45
C TRP A 152 26.46 9.66 15.26
N ALA A 153 27.47 9.27 16.05
CA ALA A 153 28.02 7.91 16.03
C ALA A 153 27.00 6.86 16.53
N GLU A 154 26.20 7.21 17.54
CA GLU A 154 25.09 6.35 18.02
C GLU A 154 23.99 6.27 16.97
N VAL A 155 23.63 7.40 16.34
CA VAL A 155 22.65 7.43 15.24
C VAL A 155 23.07 6.49 14.09
N ALA A 156 24.34 6.53 13.70
CA ALA A 156 24.86 5.65 12.65
C ALA A 156 24.71 4.17 13.00
N THR A 157 25.07 3.78 14.24
CA THR A 157 24.92 2.40 14.73
C THR A 157 23.46 1.97 14.79
N LEU A 158 22.58 2.82 15.33
CA LEU A 158 21.15 2.54 15.48
C LEU A 158 20.42 2.40 14.14
N LEU A 159 20.94 3.03 13.08
CA LEU A 159 20.35 2.99 11.74
C LEU A 159 21.12 2.13 10.73
N ASP A 160 22.06 1.33 11.20
CA ASP A 160 22.88 0.49 10.33
C ASP A 160 22.01 -0.47 9.52
N LYS A 161 22.22 -0.49 8.20
CA LYS A 161 21.45 -1.30 7.25
C LYS A 161 21.90 -2.76 7.19
N GLY A 162 22.98 -3.10 7.88
CA GLY A 162 23.67 -4.37 7.73
C GLY A 162 24.35 -4.48 6.37
N SER A 163 25.01 -5.61 6.17
CA SER A 163 25.65 -5.94 4.90
C SER A 163 25.21 -7.31 4.43
N LYS A 164 24.99 -7.45 3.12
CA LYS A 164 24.76 -8.77 2.52
C LYS A 164 26.10 -9.49 2.44
N GLY A 165 26.21 -10.62 3.14
CA GLY A 165 27.37 -11.52 3.02
C GLY A 165 27.39 -12.26 1.69
N LYS A 166 28.54 -12.83 1.33
CA LYS A 166 28.67 -13.73 0.17
C LYS A 166 28.17 -15.13 0.52
N GLY A 167 26.85 -15.29 0.66
CA GLY A 167 26.22 -16.56 1.04
C GLY A 167 26.66 -17.06 2.42
N SER A 168 26.03 -18.14 2.87
CA SER A 168 26.52 -18.92 4.00
C SER A 168 27.47 -19.98 3.46
N ASN A 169 28.62 -20.19 4.11
CA ASN A 169 29.46 -21.36 3.84
C ASN A 169 28.73 -22.65 4.27
N GLU A 170 29.32 -23.82 4.01
CA GLU A 170 28.77 -25.13 4.38
C GLU A 170 28.53 -25.29 5.90
N LYS A 171 29.11 -24.41 6.72
CA LYS A 171 28.93 -24.36 8.19
C LYS A 171 27.85 -23.37 8.63
N GLY A 172 27.13 -22.75 7.70
CA GLY A 172 26.10 -21.75 7.99
C GLY A 172 26.65 -20.35 8.31
N GLU A 173 27.96 -20.16 8.29
CA GLU A 173 28.60 -18.88 8.60
C GLU A 173 28.55 -18.00 7.35
N GLY A 174 27.84 -16.88 7.46
CA GLY A 174 27.84 -15.82 6.44
C GLY A 174 28.67 -14.64 6.91
N SER A 175 29.30 -13.92 5.97
CA SER A 175 30.00 -12.66 6.26
C SER A 175 29.07 -11.46 6.39
N GLY A 176 27.74 -11.68 6.34
CA GLY A 176 26.75 -10.62 6.38
C GLY A 176 26.53 -10.13 7.79
N GLN A 177 26.51 -8.82 7.97
CA GLN A 177 26.09 -8.23 9.23
C GLN A 177 24.58 -8.03 9.24
N PRO A 178 23.88 -8.45 10.30
CA PRO A 178 22.45 -8.19 10.41
C PRO A 178 22.21 -6.68 10.47
N PRO A 179 21.09 -6.20 9.90
CA PRO A 179 20.67 -4.82 10.11
C PRO A 179 20.41 -4.56 11.60
N SER A 180 20.56 -3.29 12.00
CA SER A 180 20.09 -2.81 13.29
C SER A 180 18.62 -3.16 13.56
N GLU A 181 18.21 -3.18 14.83
CA GLU A 181 16.83 -3.47 15.23
C GLU A 181 15.81 -2.54 14.55
N LEU A 182 16.13 -1.26 14.37
CA LEU A 182 15.27 -0.30 13.69
C LEU A 182 15.06 -0.63 12.21
N ARG A 183 16.12 -1.03 11.52
CA ARG A 183 16.06 -1.44 10.11
C ARG A 183 15.37 -2.79 9.96
N SER A 184 15.59 -3.71 10.90
CA SER A 184 14.91 -5.01 10.99
C SER A 184 13.40 -4.85 11.22
N MET A 185 13.01 -3.93 12.12
CA MET A 185 11.60 -3.60 12.40
C MET A 185 10.84 -3.25 11.13
N CYS A 186 11.41 -2.44 10.24
CA CYS A 186 10.72 -2.02 9.01
C CYS A 186 10.24 -3.23 8.17
N ARG A 187 11.04 -4.30 8.10
CA ARG A 187 10.62 -5.54 7.43
C ARG A 187 9.51 -6.24 8.21
N ALA A 188 9.61 -6.30 9.54
CA ALA A 188 8.59 -6.90 10.39
C ALA A 188 7.24 -6.17 10.26
N LEU A 189 7.24 -4.83 10.17
CA LEU A 189 6.04 -4.02 9.92
C LEU A 189 5.36 -4.46 8.62
N GLY A 190 6.05 -4.40 7.47
CA GLY A 190 5.41 -4.76 6.20
C GLY A 190 4.90 -6.21 6.14
N LEU A 191 5.63 -7.15 6.74
CA LEU A 191 5.19 -8.55 6.84
C LEU A 191 3.97 -8.72 7.76
N PHE A 192 3.92 -8.00 8.88
CA PHE A 192 2.77 -7.98 9.76
C PHE A 192 1.54 -7.36 9.06
N GLY A 193 1.72 -6.25 8.33
CA GLY A 193 0.66 -5.64 7.54
C GLY A 193 0.00 -6.62 6.56
N ASN A 194 0.78 -7.48 5.90
CA ASN A 194 0.28 -8.56 5.04
C ASN A 194 -0.60 -9.58 5.79
N THR A 195 -0.33 -9.84 7.07
CA THR A 195 -1.13 -10.75 7.90
C THR A 195 -2.33 -10.09 8.56
N ALA A 196 -2.25 -8.78 8.81
CA ALA A 196 -3.25 -8.03 9.55
C ALA A 196 -4.36 -7.45 8.64
N LEU A 197 -4.00 -7.03 7.42
CA LEU A 197 -4.86 -6.22 6.54
C LEU A 197 -5.34 -6.94 5.27
N GLN A 198 -4.84 -8.14 4.98
CA GLN A 198 -5.22 -8.85 3.75
C GLN A 198 -6.56 -9.59 3.92
N SER A 199 -7.43 -9.52 2.92
CA SER A 199 -8.73 -10.22 2.88
C SER A 199 -8.56 -11.74 2.75
N GLU A 200 -9.55 -12.51 3.22
CA GLU A 200 -9.70 -13.95 2.98
C GLU A 200 -10.12 -14.27 1.54
N ASN A 201 -11.00 -13.44 0.97
CA ASN A 201 -11.61 -13.70 -0.33
C ASN A 201 -10.74 -13.25 -1.50
N ASP A 202 -9.61 -12.60 -1.21
CA ASP A 202 -8.66 -12.11 -2.20
C ASP A 202 -7.23 -12.38 -1.71
N SER A 203 -6.54 -13.29 -2.39
CA SER A 203 -5.11 -13.54 -2.20
C SER A 203 -4.23 -12.40 -2.72
N GLY A 204 -4.84 -11.38 -3.35
CA GLY A 204 -4.21 -10.16 -3.81
C GLY A 204 -3.86 -9.16 -2.70
N THR A 205 -2.96 -8.23 -3.04
CA THR A 205 -2.56 -7.13 -2.17
C THR A 205 -3.66 -6.06 -2.15
N THR A 206 -4.34 -5.88 -1.01
CA THR A 206 -5.40 -4.87 -0.85
C THR A 206 -4.85 -3.44 -0.91
N ALA A 207 -5.71 -2.44 -1.14
CA ALA A 207 -5.30 -1.03 -1.08
C ALA A 207 -4.77 -0.63 0.31
N ALA A 208 -5.34 -1.18 1.39
CA ALA A 208 -4.84 -0.98 2.75
C ALA A 208 -3.43 -1.59 2.94
N ASN A 209 -3.16 -2.76 2.36
CA ASN A 209 -1.82 -3.35 2.35
C ASN A 209 -0.81 -2.48 1.62
N LEU A 210 -1.17 -1.97 0.44
CA LEU A 210 -0.31 -1.09 -0.35
C LEU A 210 -0.01 0.22 0.39
N LEU A 211 -1.02 0.80 1.04
CA LEU A 211 -0.86 2.00 1.87
C LEU A 211 0.03 1.74 3.08
N ALA A 212 -0.14 0.61 3.76
CA ALA A 212 0.72 0.21 4.87
C ALA A 212 2.18 0.04 4.43
N ARG A 213 2.44 -0.62 3.29
CA ARG A 213 3.79 -0.75 2.71
C ARG A 213 4.39 0.61 2.35
N HIS A 214 3.58 1.52 1.81
CA HIS A 214 4.01 2.89 1.51
C HIS A 214 4.48 3.62 2.77
N LEU A 215 3.70 3.58 3.85
CA LEU A 215 4.07 4.19 5.13
C LEU A 215 5.37 3.61 5.70
N VAL A 216 5.56 2.30 5.57
CA VAL A 216 6.80 1.63 5.99
C VAL A 216 8.00 2.03 5.12
N ASN A 217 7.81 2.14 3.80
CA ASN A 217 8.86 2.64 2.90
C ASN A 217 9.24 4.08 3.24
N GLU A 218 8.27 4.95 3.48
CA GLU A 218 8.52 6.35 3.85
C GLU A 218 9.17 6.49 5.23
N LEU A 219 8.83 5.63 6.20
CA LEU A 219 9.59 5.50 7.45
C LEU A 219 11.04 5.10 7.18
N TYR A 220 11.26 4.07 6.35
CA TYR A 220 12.59 3.57 6.03
C TYR A 220 13.45 4.63 5.33
N PHE A 221 12.86 5.39 4.40
CA PHE A 221 13.56 6.50 3.77
C PHE A 221 13.77 7.68 4.72
N SER A 222 12.86 7.95 5.66
CA SER A 222 13.09 8.98 6.69
C SER A 222 14.27 8.62 7.59
N MET A 223 14.52 7.32 7.83
CA MET A 223 15.75 6.86 8.48
C MET A 223 16.99 7.05 7.60
N ASP A 224 16.88 6.97 6.28
CA ASP A 224 17.99 7.29 5.36
C ASP A 224 18.33 8.77 5.42
N ASP A 225 17.32 9.63 5.33
CA ASP A 225 17.48 11.08 5.45
C ASP A 225 18.13 11.44 6.80
N LEU A 226 17.71 10.78 7.89
CA LEU A 226 18.28 10.97 9.21
C LEU A 226 19.76 10.56 9.27
N ALA A 227 20.11 9.40 8.69
CA ALA A 227 21.49 8.94 8.65
C ALA A 227 22.38 9.88 7.83
N SER A 228 21.88 10.37 6.69
CA SER A 228 22.59 11.36 5.87
C SER A 228 22.77 12.69 6.59
N ALA A 229 21.73 13.18 7.28
CA ALA A 229 21.81 14.39 8.09
C ALA A 229 22.83 14.25 9.24
N ALA A 230 22.84 13.09 9.92
CA ALA A 230 23.80 12.79 10.98
C ALA A 230 25.25 12.75 10.44
N GLN A 231 25.48 12.18 9.26
CA GLN A 231 26.79 12.21 8.59
C GLN A 231 27.25 13.63 8.26
N GLY A 232 26.33 14.50 7.84
CA GLY A 232 26.59 15.91 7.60
C GLY A 232 26.65 16.77 8.87
N GLY A 233 26.35 16.22 10.05
CA GLY A 233 26.22 16.97 11.30
C GLY A 233 25.05 17.96 11.34
N ASP A 234 24.08 17.84 10.42
CA ASP A 234 22.94 18.73 10.30
C ASP A 234 21.85 18.33 11.31
N LYS A 235 21.87 18.99 12.46
CA LYS A 235 20.90 18.75 13.54
C LYS A 235 19.46 19.10 13.13
N ALA A 236 19.25 20.13 12.31
CA ALA A 236 17.91 20.55 11.93
C ALA A 236 17.28 19.52 10.99
N ALA A 237 18.00 19.13 9.94
CA ALA A 237 17.57 18.08 9.02
C ALA A 237 17.36 16.74 9.74
N ALA A 238 18.22 16.38 10.70
CA ALA A 238 18.04 15.16 11.48
C ALA A 238 16.76 15.19 12.33
N LYS A 239 16.45 16.32 13.00
CA LYS A 239 15.20 16.43 13.77
C LYS A 239 13.95 16.36 12.87
N GLU A 240 14.02 16.98 11.70
CA GLU A 240 12.93 16.93 10.73
C GLU A 240 12.70 15.52 10.21
N ALA A 241 13.78 14.82 9.81
CA ALA A 241 13.72 13.44 9.34
C ALA A 241 13.19 12.47 10.41
N TRP A 242 13.58 12.67 11.68
CA TRP A 242 13.02 11.89 12.80
C TRP A 242 11.53 12.16 12.97
N SER A 243 11.10 13.43 12.96
CA SER A 243 9.69 13.79 13.14
C SER A 243 8.83 13.23 12.01
N ARG A 244 9.35 13.29 10.77
CA ARG A 244 8.71 12.71 9.59
C ARG A 244 8.57 11.19 9.70
N GLY A 245 9.63 10.50 10.11
CA GLY A 245 9.60 9.05 10.34
C GLY A 245 8.60 8.65 11.45
N ARG A 246 8.57 9.39 12.57
CA ARG A 246 7.59 9.21 13.64
C ARG A 246 6.16 9.29 13.10
N ASP A 247 5.86 10.29 12.27
CA ASP A 247 4.51 10.50 11.74
C ASP A 247 4.08 9.35 10.81
N TYR A 248 5.00 8.85 9.97
CA TYR A 248 4.76 7.66 9.15
C TYR A 248 4.57 6.39 9.98
N LEU A 249 5.42 6.16 10.99
CA LEU A 249 5.28 5.04 11.91
C LEU A 249 3.94 5.08 12.65
N ASN A 250 3.58 6.21 13.23
CA ASN A 250 2.32 6.37 13.95
C ASN A 250 1.10 6.18 13.04
N SER A 251 1.17 6.65 11.80
CA SER A 251 0.10 6.45 10.81
C SER A 251 -0.06 4.97 10.46
N TYR A 252 1.07 4.26 10.27
CA TYR A 252 1.05 2.81 10.07
C TYR A 252 0.43 2.09 11.28
N LEU A 253 0.86 2.43 12.50
CA LEU A 253 0.37 1.79 13.73
C LEU A 253 -1.13 2.00 13.93
N ARG A 254 -1.66 3.18 13.59
CA ARG A 254 -3.11 3.44 13.63
C ARG A 254 -3.88 2.51 12.70
N ILE A 255 -3.36 2.24 11.50
CA ILE A 255 -4.00 1.33 10.53
C ILE A 255 -3.95 -0.12 11.05
N VAL A 256 -2.79 -0.59 11.51
CA VAL A 256 -2.64 -2.01 11.88
C VAL A 256 -3.10 -2.36 13.30
N ASN A 257 -3.26 -1.38 14.19
CA ASN A 257 -3.85 -1.59 15.51
C ASN A 257 -5.36 -1.83 15.45
N TYR A 258 -6.01 -1.39 14.37
CA TYR A 258 -7.44 -1.57 14.20
C TYR A 258 -7.86 -3.07 14.17
N PRO A 259 -7.19 -3.97 13.40
CA PRO A 259 -7.48 -5.41 13.42
C PRO A 259 -6.99 -6.18 14.66
N ILE A 260 -6.26 -5.55 15.58
CA ILE A 260 -5.76 -6.19 16.81
C ILE A 260 -6.83 -6.09 17.90
N ILE A 261 -7.58 -7.18 18.06
CA ILE A 261 -8.53 -7.40 19.15
C ILE A 261 -7.88 -8.25 20.26
N SER A 262 -8.54 -8.38 21.42
CA SER A 262 -8.04 -9.14 22.57
C SER A 262 -7.68 -10.61 22.29
N ARG A 263 -8.27 -11.22 21.25
CA ARG A 263 -7.93 -12.58 20.79
C ARG A 263 -6.65 -12.66 19.95
N VAL A 264 -6.17 -11.53 19.44
CA VAL A 264 -4.97 -11.42 18.61
C VAL A 264 -3.77 -11.03 19.47
N GLY A 265 -3.93 -10.00 20.31
CA GLY A 265 -2.88 -9.48 21.17
C GLY A 265 -3.17 -8.06 21.65
N ASP A 266 -2.15 -7.42 22.21
CA ASP A 266 -2.21 -6.03 22.63
C ASP A 266 -1.89 -5.09 21.46
N LYS A 267 -2.50 -3.91 21.47
CA LYS A 267 -2.20 -2.90 20.45
C LYS A 267 -0.78 -2.37 20.65
N PHE A 268 -0.10 -2.05 19.55
CA PHE A 268 1.21 -1.41 19.61
C PHE A 268 1.09 0.03 20.08
N SER A 269 2.00 0.44 20.97
CA SER A 269 2.10 1.82 21.43
C SER A 269 2.52 2.74 20.29
N VAL A 270 1.87 3.89 20.17
CA VAL A 270 2.33 4.95 19.27
C VAL A 270 3.56 5.64 19.85
N VAL A 271 4.41 6.19 18.99
CA VAL A 271 5.57 6.96 19.41
C VAL A 271 5.13 8.36 19.83
N GLU A 272 5.37 8.70 21.09
CA GLU A 272 5.07 10.00 21.68
C GLU A 272 6.31 10.92 21.71
N GLY A 273 6.06 12.22 21.83
CA GLY A 273 7.09 13.25 21.99
C GLY A 273 7.59 13.88 20.69
N SER A 274 8.25 15.03 20.84
CA SER A 274 8.89 15.81 19.78
C SER A 274 10.39 15.97 20.02
N LEU A 275 11.10 16.46 19.02
CA LEU A 275 12.52 16.83 19.05
C LEU A 275 12.74 18.32 18.82
#